data_AF-A0A934NC21-F1
#
_entry.id   AF-A0A934NC21-F1
#
_cell.length_a   1.000
_cell.length_b   1.000
_cell.length_c   1.000
_cell.angle_alpha   90.00
_cell.angle_beta   90.00
_cell.angle_gamma   90.00
#
_symmetry.space_group_name_H-M   'P 1'
#
loop_
_entity.id
_entity.type
_entity.pdbx_description
1 polymer ?
#
loop_
_entity_poly.entity_id
_entity_poly.type
_entity_poly.pdbx_seq_one_letter_code
_entity_poly.pdbx_strand_id
1 'polypeptide(L)'
;MGGRRTVLIDGARLTSRDVLEVARQEAPVRLAPEGLERAREASIAVRRIAGLGAVYGRTTGVGANRDVPAGDLTGHGRRLLR
;
A
#
# COMPACT_ATOMS: atom_id res chain seq x y z
N MET A 1 -3.58 -35.40 -7.21
CA MET A 1 -3.99 -34.02 -6.84
C MET A 1 -2.75 -33.15 -6.71
N GLY A 2 -2.43 -32.34 -7.73
CA GLY A 2 -1.36 -31.34 -7.60
C GLY A 2 -1.84 -30.23 -6.67
N GLY A 3 -1.10 -29.94 -5.59
CA GLY A 3 -1.44 -28.85 -4.69
C GLY A 3 -1.41 -27.51 -5.43
N ARG A 4 -2.40 -26.65 -5.17
CA ARG A 4 -2.44 -25.29 -5.74
C ARG A 4 -1.20 -24.52 -5.28
N ARG A 5 -0.47 -23.92 -6.23
CA ARG A 5 0.66 -23.04 -5.95
C ARG A 5 0.18 -21.85 -5.10
N THR A 6 0.91 -21.53 -4.05
CA THR A 6 0.70 -20.30 -3.27
C THR A 6 1.44 -19.15 -3.94
N VAL A 7 0.76 -18.03 -4.17
CA VAL A 7 1.36 -16.79 -4.68
C VAL A 7 1.91 -15.99 -3.50
N LEU A 8 3.21 -15.69 -3.56
CA LEU A 8 3.90 -14.89 -2.55
C LEU A 8 4.00 -13.44 -3.02
N ILE A 9 3.46 -12.51 -2.23
CA ILE A 9 3.56 -11.07 -2.48
C ILE A 9 4.73 -10.51 -1.65
N ASP A 10 5.80 -10.12 -2.35
CA ASP A 10 6.99 -9.50 -1.77
C ASP A 10 7.06 -7.98 -2.07
N GLY A 11 6.22 -7.47 -2.96
CA GLY A 11 6.24 -6.08 -3.41
C GLY A 11 7.31 -5.74 -4.45
N ALA A 12 7.96 -6.73 -5.07
CA ALA A 12 9.01 -6.53 -6.08
C ALA A 12 8.91 -7.44 -7.30
N ARG A 13 8.33 -8.65 -7.18
CA ARG A 13 8.44 -9.70 -8.20
C ARG A 13 7.12 -10.27 -8.70
N LEU A 14 6.01 -9.57 -8.44
CA LEU A 14 4.69 -10.02 -8.89
C LEU A 14 4.62 -10.08 -10.41
N THR A 15 4.12 -11.19 -10.97
CA THR A 15 3.92 -11.34 -12.42
C THR A 15 2.44 -11.29 -12.81
N SER A 16 2.15 -11.01 -14.09
CA SER A 16 0.78 -11.08 -14.62
C SER A 16 0.19 -12.49 -14.51
N ARG A 17 1.02 -13.53 -14.53
CA ARG A 17 0.59 -14.92 -14.33
C ARG A 17 0.11 -15.13 -12.89
N ASP A 18 0.86 -14.65 -11.90
CA ASP A 18 0.45 -14.76 -10.50
C ASP A 18 -0.90 -14.04 -10.27
N VAL A 19 -1.12 -12.89 -10.92
CA VAL A 19 -2.40 -12.15 -10.88
C VAL A 19 -3.54 -13.01 -11.46
N LEU A 20 -3.33 -13.64 -12.61
CA LEU A 20 -4.31 -14.54 -13.21
C LEU A 20 -4.64 -15.74 -12.30
N GLU A 21 -3.61 -16.36 -11.72
CA GLU A 21 -3.76 -17.51 -10.81
C GLU A 21 -4.58 -17.13 -9.57
N VAL A 22 -4.36 -15.96 -8.97
CA VAL A 22 -5.18 -15.47 -7.85
C VAL A 22 -6.62 -15.16 -8.30
N ALA A 23 -6.78 -14.42 -9.40
CA ALA A 23 -8.09 -13.88 -9.81
C ALA A 23 -9.05 -14.91 -10.42
N ARG A 24 -8.53 -16.03 -10.95
CA ARG A 24 -9.32 -17.02 -11.70
C ARG A 24 -9.16 -18.46 -11.21
N GLN A 25 -8.08 -18.77 -10.52
CA GLN A 25 -7.78 -20.13 -10.06
C GLN A 25 -7.77 -20.24 -8.53
N GLU A 26 -8.13 -19.15 -7.84
CA GLU A 26 -8.19 -19.08 -6.37
C GLU A 26 -6.89 -19.58 -5.72
N ALA A 27 -5.76 -19.22 -6.32
CA ALA A 27 -4.45 -19.51 -5.74
C ALA A 27 -4.34 -18.80 -4.37
N PRO A 28 -3.96 -19.51 -3.29
CA PRO A 28 -3.76 -18.88 -1.99
C PRO A 28 -2.70 -17.78 -2.07
N VAL A 29 -2.89 -16.70 -1.32
CA VAL A 29 -1.95 -15.59 -1.24
C VAL A 29 -1.26 -15.57 0.11
N ARG A 30 0.05 -15.37 0.14
CA ARG A 30 0.82 -15.08 1.35
C ARG A 30 1.67 -13.84 1.16
N LEU A 31 1.88 -13.10 2.24
CA LEU A 31 2.84 -12.00 2.26
C LEU A 31 4.23 -12.56 2.60
N ALA A 32 5.24 -12.11 1.87
CA ALA A 32 6.62 -12.40 2.20
C ALA A 32 7.02 -11.62 3.47
N PRO A 33 7.66 -12.25 4.48
CA PRO A 33 8.09 -11.56 5.70
C PRO A 33 8.92 -10.31 5.44
N GLU A 34 9.83 -10.36 4.46
CA GLU A 34 10.69 -9.25 4.07
C GLU A 34 9.90 -8.10 3.42
N GLY A 35 8.80 -8.39 2.71
CA GLY A 35 7.92 -7.37 2.18
C GLY A 35 7.14 -6.67 3.29
N LEU A 36 6.71 -7.44 4.28
CA LEU A 36 6.02 -6.91 5.45
C LEU A 36 6.94 -6.01 6.29
N GLU A 37 8.21 -6.39 6.47
CA GLU A 37 9.17 -5.57 7.21
C GLU A 37 9.43 -4.24 6.51
N ARG A 38 9.64 -4.23 5.19
CA ARG A 38 9.78 -2.98 4.42
C ARG A 38 8.55 -2.08 4.55
N ALA A 39 7.34 -2.66 4.51
CA ALA A 39 6.11 -1.90 4.69
C ALA A 39 6.01 -1.29 6.11
N ARG A 40 6.47 -2.02 7.13
CA ARG A 40 6.55 -1.54 8.51
C ARG A 40 7.52 -0.37 8.63
N GLU A 41 8.72 -0.49 8.09
CA GLU A 41 9.73 0.58 8.10
C GLU A 41 9.22 1.84 7.39
N ALA A 42 8.60 1.69 6.21
CA ALA A 42 8.00 2.80 5.48
C ALA A 42 6.88 3.50 6.26
N SER A 43 6.03 2.74 6.97
CA SER A 43 4.99 3.29 7.85
C SER A 43 5.57 4.13 8.99
N ILE A 44 6.69 3.71 9.58
CA ILE A 44 7.38 4.47 10.62
C ILE A 44 7.98 5.75 10.03
N ALA A 45 8.64 5.66 8.87
CA ALA A 45 9.24 6.79 8.19
C ALA A 45 8.21 7.86 7.81
N VAL A 46 7.08 7.48 7.22
CA VAL A 46 6.07 8.45 6.78
C VAL A 46 5.43 9.19 7.96
N ARG A 47 5.27 8.52 9.11
CA ARG A 47 4.77 9.18 10.35
C ARG A 47 5.73 10.24 10.87
N ARG A 48 7.05 9.99 10.77
CA ARG A 48 8.06 10.98 11.15
C ARG A 48 8.05 12.16 10.16
N ILE A 49 8.09 11.88 8.86
CA ILE A 49 8.18 12.91 7.82
C ILE A 49 6.91 13.78 7.78
N ALA A 50 5.73 13.20 8.03
CA ALA A 50 4.47 13.95 8.07
C ALA A 50 4.44 15.04 9.16
N GLY A 51 5.27 14.93 10.20
CA GLY A 51 5.43 15.99 11.22
C GLY A 51 6.40 17.11 10.81
N LEU A 52 7.16 16.93 9.73
CA LEU A 52 8.25 17.83 9.33
C LEU A 52 7.85 18.79 8.19
N GLY A 53 6.76 18.51 7.47
CA GLY A 53 6.33 19.40 6.37
C GLY A 53 5.28 18.81 5.43
N ALA A 54 5.19 19.43 4.25
CA ALA A 54 4.24 19.07 3.21
C ALA A 54 4.62 17.73 2.55
N VAL A 55 3.64 16.83 2.48
CA VAL A 55 3.73 15.50 1.86
C VAL A 55 2.45 15.29 1.05
N TYR A 56 2.60 15.07 -0.27
CA TYR A 56 1.49 14.88 -1.20
C TYR A 56 0.52 13.78 -0.73
N GLY A 57 -0.77 14.09 -0.65
CA GLY A 57 -1.82 13.14 -0.25
C GLY A 57 -1.73 12.62 1.18
N ARG A 58 -0.83 13.18 2.01
CA ARG A 58 -0.69 12.86 3.43
C ARG A 58 -0.97 14.07 4.30
N THR A 59 -0.20 15.16 4.14
CA THR A 59 -0.38 16.45 4.84
C THR A 59 -0.88 17.55 3.91
N THR A 60 -1.11 17.21 2.65
CA THR A 60 -1.73 18.05 1.62
C THR A 60 -2.89 17.31 0.96
N GLY A 61 -3.73 18.03 0.22
CA GLY A 61 -4.73 17.45 -0.66
C GLY A 61 -4.11 16.64 -1.80
N VAL A 62 -4.97 16.12 -2.67
CA VAL A 62 -4.58 15.34 -3.86
C VAL A 62 -5.06 16.04 -5.13
N GLY A 63 -4.45 15.70 -6.26
CA GLY A 63 -4.83 16.22 -7.57
C GLY A 63 -4.72 17.75 -7.65
N ALA A 64 -5.80 18.40 -8.08
CA ALA A 64 -5.87 19.85 -8.17
C ALA A 64 -5.69 20.55 -6.81
N ASN A 65 -5.92 19.85 -5.69
CA ASN A 65 -5.80 20.38 -4.34
C ASN A 65 -4.44 20.07 -3.67
N ARG A 66 -3.41 19.72 -4.45
CA ARG A 66 -2.08 19.31 -3.93
C ARG A 66 -1.38 20.36 -3.06
N ASP A 67 -1.73 21.63 -3.22
CA ASP A 67 -1.15 22.74 -2.46
C ASP A 67 -2.01 23.12 -1.23
N VAL A 68 -3.15 22.46 -1.04
CA VAL A 68 -4.06 22.70 0.09
C VAL A 68 -3.66 21.82 1.28
N PRO A 69 -3.47 22.37 2.50
CA PRO A 69 -3.18 21.55 3.68
C PRO A 69 -4.29 20.55 4.00
N ALA A 70 -3.93 19.28 4.20
CA ALA A 70 -4.85 18.24 4.64
C ALA A 70 -4.93 18.24 6.18
N GLY A 71 -5.74 19.15 6.75
CA GLY A 71 -5.86 19.39 8.20
C GLY A 71 -5.80 18.14 9.10
N ASP A 72 -6.95 17.54 9.44
CA ASP A 72 -6.94 16.26 10.19
C ASP A 72 -6.45 15.12 9.29
N LEU A 73 -5.25 14.61 9.57
CA LEU A 73 -4.58 13.54 8.81
C LEU A 73 -5.33 12.20 8.85
N THR A 74 -6.05 11.89 9.94
CA THR A 74 -6.78 10.64 10.08
C THR A 74 -8.10 10.71 9.30
N GLY A 75 -8.84 11.80 9.48
CA GLY A 75 -10.05 12.06 8.71
C GLY A 75 -9.79 12.28 7.22
N HIS A 76 -8.63 12.82 6.85
CA HIS A 76 -8.23 13.04 5.46
C HIS A 76 -8.21 11.74 4.67
N GLY A 77 -7.53 10.71 5.18
CA GLY A 77 -7.46 9.41 4.50
C GLY A 77 -8.84 8.78 4.26
N ARG A 78 -9.78 8.94 5.20
CA ARG A 78 -11.16 8.44 5.04
C ARG A 78 -11.97 9.23 4.01
N ARG A 79 -11.72 10.54 3.87
CA ARG A 79 -12.41 11.39 2.87
C ARG A 79 -12.01 11.05 1.43
N LEU A 80 -10.81 10.48 1.22
CA LEU A 80 -10.36 10.04 -0.11
C LEU A 80 -11.08 8.77 -0.61
N LEU A 81 -11.75 8.03 0.28
CA LEU A 81 -12.41 6.76 -0.03
C LEU A 81 -13.94 6.90 -0.18
N ARG A 82 -14.44 8.15 -0.21
CA ARG A 82 -15.85 8.50 -0.32
C ARG A 82 -16.06 9.34 -1.57
#